data_AF-A0A806TFB4-F1
#
_entry.id   AF-A0A806TFB4-F1
#
_cell.length_a   1.000
_cell.length_b   1.000
_cell.length_c   1.000
_cell.angle_alpha   90.00
_cell.angle_beta   90.00
_cell.angle_gamma   90.00
#
_symmetry.space_group_name_H-M   'P 1'
#
loop_
_entity.id
_entity.type
_entity.pdbx_description
1 polymer ?
#
loop_
_entity_poly.entity_id
_entity_poly.type
_entity_poly.pdbx_seq_one_letter_code
_entity_poly.pdbx_strand_id
1 'polypeptide(L)'
;MNSKRAVQVGDIFATPLPMNKYGAVKVVNIIDRSYLLGITSYIDKQIPTIDSEKIHQALITELIIGDAKKPLYKWVDGRIPKELIFIGNTSLTTEEQGIESNIYGGNWSKDCALSVYFEWRRQTDPEGFALEIQKEDEALALKNSISKPKKMLDEKNFWRVISLLDWSKEDEEAIVEAAIKELSTFTAWKIRHFEETLSYKLFLLDTEEHAKEIGEYCFSQQDQHFSPDLFLYARCAVVARGKEVFEDVLSNPSKMLKDTEFETLLSLSSEAYYLKKGKEFEYDSGCSYETFSNRKGWSEGFLQ
;
A
#
# COMPACT_ATOMS: atom_id res chain seq x y z
N MET A 1 -26.33 -14.56 1.23
CA MET A 1 -26.09 -15.35 0.00
C MET A 1 -25.87 -14.35 -1.14
N ASN A 2 -24.65 -13.87 -1.37
CA ASN A 2 -24.36 -13.05 -2.55
C ASN A 2 -23.98 -14.00 -3.69
N SER A 3 -24.97 -14.36 -4.51
CA SER A 3 -24.75 -15.01 -5.80
C SER A 3 -23.90 -14.12 -6.70
N LYS A 4 -23.12 -14.74 -7.59
CA LYS A 4 -22.25 -14.17 -8.64
C LYS A 4 -22.96 -13.16 -9.57
N ARG A 5 -23.43 -12.02 -9.06
CA ARG A 5 -23.98 -10.93 -9.86
C ARG A 5 -22.81 -10.16 -10.46
N ALA A 6 -22.81 -9.99 -11.78
CA ALA A 6 -21.93 -9.05 -12.45
C ALA A 6 -22.36 -7.62 -12.07
N VAL A 7 -21.41 -6.78 -11.69
CA VAL A 7 -21.65 -5.37 -11.38
C VAL A 7 -22.11 -4.66 -12.65
N GLN A 8 -23.15 -3.82 -12.52
CA GLN A 8 -23.72 -3.05 -13.63
C GLN A 8 -23.67 -1.55 -13.33
N VAL A 9 -23.61 -0.75 -14.40
CA VAL A 9 -23.81 0.71 -14.29
C VAL A 9 -25.19 0.98 -13.68
N GLY A 10 -25.22 1.91 -12.73
CA GLY A 10 -26.40 2.25 -11.93
C GLY A 10 -26.56 1.42 -10.66
N ASP A 11 -25.76 0.36 -10.44
CA ASP A 11 -25.84 -0.43 -9.21
C ASP A 11 -25.44 0.43 -8.01
N ILE A 12 -26.23 0.34 -6.93
CA ILE A 12 -25.95 1.00 -5.66
C ILE A 12 -25.65 -0.06 -4.61
N PHE A 13 -24.55 0.16 -3.90
CA PHE A 13 -24.11 -0.69 -2.82
C PHE A 13 -24.02 0.11 -1.52
N ALA A 14 -24.61 -0.43 -0.45
CA ALA A 14 -24.32 0.01 0.90
C ALA A 14 -22.98 -0.60 1.35
N THR A 15 -22.20 0.16 2.11
CA THR A 15 -20.95 -0.31 2.71
C THR A 15 -20.90 0.00 4.19
N PRO A 16 -20.44 -0.93 5.05
CA PRO A 16 -20.25 -0.65 6.47
C PRO A 16 -19.11 0.35 6.68
N LEU A 17 -19.31 1.26 7.64
CA LEU A 17 -18.37 2.30 8.05
C LEU A 17 -18.11 2.19 9.57
N PRO A 18 -17.06 2.86 10.09
CA PRO A 18 -16.82 2.90 11.52
C PRO A 18 -18.03 3.43 12.33
N MET A 19 -18.02 3.19 13.64
CA MET A 19 -19.10 3.57 14.56
C MET A 19 -20.48 2.97 14.20
N ASN A 20 -20.49 1.77 13.61
CA ASN A 20 -21.70 1.07 13.15
C ASN A 20 -22.57 1.93 12.22
N LYS A 21 -21.91 2.69 11.33
CA LYS A 21 -22.57 3.46 10.29
C LYS A 21 -22.54 2.70 8.96
N TYR A 22 -23.36 3.16 8.02
CA TYR A 22 -23.38 2.73 6.63
C TYR A 22 -23.26 3.95 5.74
N GLY A 23 -22.46 3.83 4.69
CA GLY A 23 -22.48 4.72 3.53
C GLY A 23 -23.06 4.00 2.31
N ALA A 24 -23.16 4.71 1.19
CA ALA A 24 -23.50 4.09 -0.09
C ALA A 24 -22.65 4.64 -1.23
N VAL A 25 -22.43 3.80 -2.24
CA VAL A 25 -21.75 4.15 -3.50
C VAL A 25 -22.60 3.71 -4.67
N LYS A 26 -22.61 4.50 -5.74
CA LYS A 26 -23.27 4.19 -7.02
C LYS A 26 -22.23 3.93 -8.09
N VAL A 27 -22.39 2.86 -8.87
CA VAL A 27 -21.52 2.55 -10.02
C VAL A 27 -21.94 3.42 -11.19
N VAL A 28 -21.06 4.32 -11.62
CA VAL A 28 -21.33 5.30 -12.69
C VAL A 28 -20.75 4.84 -14.02
N ASN A 29 -19.59 4.17 -14.01
CA ASN A 29 -18.96 3.66 -15.21
C ASN A 29 -18.16 2.39 -14.91
N ILE A 30 -17.92 1.57 -15.94
CA ILE A 30 -17.17 0.31 -15.84
C ILE A 30 -16.26 0.22 -17.08
N ILE A 31 -14.96 0.03 -16.84
CA ILE A 31 -13.96 -0.25 -17.88
C ILE A 31 -13.18 -1.47 -17.41
N ASP A 32 -13.33 -2.60 -18.11
CA ASP A 32 -12.75 -3.89 -17.72
C ASP A 32 -13.04 -4.29 -16.25
N ARG A 33 -12.05 -4.15 -15.36
CA ARG A 33 -12.15 -4.42 -13.91
C ARG A 33 -11.99 -3.16 -13.06
N SER A 34 -12.18 -2.00 -13.68
CA SER A 34 -12.18 -0.70 -13.04
C SER A 34 -13.61 -0.16 -13.01
N TYR A 35 -13.94 0.52 -11.91
CA TYR A 35 -15.29 1.02 -11.64
C TYR A 35 -15.22 2.47 -11.18
N LEU A 36 -15.98 3.34 -11.85
CA LEU A 36 -16.15 4.72 -11.43
C LEU A 36 -17.29 4.74 -10.42
N LEU A 37 -16.97 5.08 -9.18
CA LEU A 37 -17.94 5.15 -8.09
C LEU A 37 -18.31 6.61 -7.81
N GLY A 38 -19.60 6.91 -7.81
CA GLY A 38 -20.15 8.10 -7.19
C GLY A 38 -20.35 7.85 -5.70
N ILE A 39 -19.65 8.61 -4.86
CA ILE A 39 -19.80 8.51 -3.40
C ILE A 39 -21.02 9.31 -3.00
N THR A 40 -21.96 8.68 -2.30
CA THR A 40 -23.23 9.33 -1.91
C THR A 40 -23.09 10.10 -0.59
N SER A 41 -23.99 11.02 -0.31
CA SER A 41 -24.05 11.77 0.95
C SER A 41 -24.74 10.99 2.08
N TYR A 42 -25.14 9.73 1.84
CA TYR A 42 -25.82 8.90 2.84
C TYR A 42 -24.86 8.50 3.96
N ILE A 43 -25.27 8.78 5.20
CA ILE A 43 -24.63 8.21 6.39
C ILE A 43 -25.64 8.03 7.52
N ASP A 44 -25.85 6.78 7.94
CA ASP A 44 -26.68 6.47 9.11
C ASP A 44 -26.31 5.11 9.72
N LYS A 45 -26.88 4.76 10.88
CA LYS A 45 -26.76 3.44 11.51
C LYS A 45 -27.60 2.38 10.81
N GLN A 46 -28.63 2.81 10.08
CA GLN A 46 -29.48 1.93 9.31
C GLN A 46 -28.84 1.66 7.93
N ILE A 47 -29.06 0.47 7.39
CA ILE A 47 -28.67 0.17 6.01
C ILE A 47 -29.62 0.97 5.10
N PRO A 48 -29.11 1.74 4.13
CA PRO A 48 -29.97 2.46 3.20
C PRO A 48 -30.82 1.50 2.36
N THR A 49 -32.02 1.94 2.02
CA THR A 49 -32.86 1.31 0.99
C THR A 49 -32.77 2.12 -0.30
N ILE A 50 -33.22 1.56 -1.42
CA ILE A 50 -33.23 2.26 -2.71
C ILE A 50 -34.02 3.59 -2.70
N ASP A 51 -34.96 3.74 -1.77
CA ASP A 51 -35.79 4.95 -1.60
C ASP A 51 -35.15 5.99 -0.68
N SER A 52 -33.98 5.70 -0.09
CA SER A 52 -33.29 6.61 0.81
C SER A 52 -32.75 7.82 0.04
N GLU A 53 -33.29 9.01 0.29
CA GLU A 53 -33.01 10.23 -0.49
C GLU A 53 -31.51 10.50 -0.71
N LYS A 54 -30.71 10.38 0.36
CA LYS A 54 -29.27 10.71 0.32
C LYS A 54 -28.41 9.74 -0.50
N ILE A 55 -28.91 8.57 -0.91
CA ILE A 55 -28.14 7.69 -1.81
C ILE A 55 -28.14 8.20 -3.26
N HIS A 56 -29.06 9.11 -3.60
CA HIS A 56 -29.17 9.72 -4.93
C HIS A 56 -28.47 11.07 -5.00
N GLN A 57 -27.82 11.49 -3.91
CA GLN A 57 -27.09 12.76 -3.81
C GLN A 57 -25.60 12.46 -3.68
N ALA A 58 -24.79 13.01 -4.58
CA ALA A 58 -23.34 12.88 -4.46
C ALA A 58 -22.82 13.62 -3.21
N LEU A 59 -21.81 13.05 -2.57
CA LEU A 59 -21.06 13.71 -1.51
C LEU A 59 -20.31 14.90 -2.11
N ILE A 60 -20.62 16.10 -1.62
CA ILE A 60 -19.89 17.32 -1.96
C ILE A 60 -18.79 17.52 -0.93
N THR A 61 -17.53 17.45 -1.35
CA THR A 61 -16.38 17.56 -0.44
C THR A 61 -15.21 18.28 -1.12
N GLU A 62 -14.26 18.73 -0.29
CA GLU A 62 -12.97 19.23 -0.74
C GLU A 62 -11.97 18.07 -0.72
N LEU A 63 -11.29 17.82 -1.85
CA LEU A 63 -10.27 16.77 -1.93
C LEU A 63 -8.94 17.24 -1.33
N ILE A 64 -8.62 18.50 -1.55
CA ILE A 64 -7.44 19.18 -1.01
C ILE A 64 -7.94 20.39 -0.23
N ILE A 65 -7.34 20.65 0.93
CA ILE A 65 -7.69 21.80 1.76
C ILE A 65 -7.53 23.08 0.94
N GLY A 66 -8.62 23.84 0.81
CA GLY A 66 -8.65 25.08 0.03
C GLY A 66 -9.18 24.94 -1.39
N ASP A 67 -9.46 23.72 -1.86
CA ASP A 67 -10.13 23.50 -3.15
C ASP A 67 -11.63 23.83 -3.09
N ALA A 68 -12.19 24.14 -4.26
CA ALA A 68 -13.63 24.21 -4.41
C ALA A 68 -14.28 22.85 -4.13
N LYS A 69 -15.30 22.82 -3.27
CA LYS A 69 -16.06 21.60 -3.00
C LYS A 69 -16.75 21.11 -4.26
N LYS A 70 -16.56 19.83 -4.58
CA LYS A 70 -17.14 19.16 -5.75
C LYS A 70 -17.77 17.83 -5.35
N PRO A 71 -18.75 17.34 -6.13
CA PRO A 71 -19.19 15.96 -6.06
C PRO A 71 -18.02 14.97 -6.18
N LEU A 72 -17.98 13.96 -5.31
CA LEU A 72 -16.90 12.98 -5.27
C LEU A 72 -17.18 11.76 -6.15
N TYR A 73 -16.38 11.62 -7.20
CA TYR A 73 -16.30 10.44 -8.06
C TYR A 73 -14.89 9.88 -8.04
N LYS A 74 -14.79 8.55 -7.86
CA LYS A 74 -13.52 7.85 -7.64
C LYS A 74 -13.43 6.60 -8.51
N TRP A 75 -12.32 6.42 -9.20
CA TRP A 75 -11.97 5.15 -9.83
C TRP A 75 -11.43 4.17 -8.79
N VAL A 76 -11.91 2.93 -8.85
CA VAL A 76 -11.40 1.78 -8.09
C VAL A 76 -11.23 0.55 -8.97
N ASP A 77 -10.29 -0.31 -8.61
CA ASP A 77 -9.93 -1.49 -9.39
C ASP A 77 -10.23 -2.80 -8.65
N GLY A 78 -10.40 -3.89 -9.41
CA GLY A 78 -10.43 -5.23 -8.86
C GLY A 78 -11.83 -5.81 -8.69
N ARG A 79 -12.07 -6.53 -7.59
CA ARG A 79 -13.35 -7.24 -7.37
C ARG A 79 -14.18 -6.52 -6.33
N ILE A 80 -15.49 -6.57 -6.49
CA ILE A 80 -16.41 -6.04 -5.48
C ILE A 80 -16.14 -6.69 -4.10
N PRO A 81 -15.97 -5.89 -3.03
CA PRO A 81 -15.81 -6.42 -1.69
C PRO A 81 -17.03 -7.23 -1.25
N LYS A 82 -16.79 -8.31 -0.50
CA LYS A 82 -17.87 -9.18 0.02
C LYS A 82 -18.72 -8.48 1.09
N GLU A 83 -18.19 -7.41 1.68
CA GLU A 83 -18.80 -6.58 2.70
C GLU A 83 -19.88 -5.65 2.13
N LEU A 84 -19.83 -5.35 0.84
CA LEU A 84 -20.81 -4.49 0.19
C LEU A 84 -22.15 -5.23 0.03
N ILE A 85 -23.22 -4.49 0.28
CA ILE A 85 -24.60 -4.97 0.23
C ILE A 85 -25.27 -4.29 -0.97
N PHE A 86 -25.66 -5.07 -1.98
CA PHE A 86 -26.45 -4.54 -3.10
C PHE A 86 -27.82 -4.08 -2.58
N ILE A 87 -28.18 -2.82 -2.82
CA ILE A 87 -29.46 -2.24 -2.35
C ILE A 87 -30.43 -1.87 -3.47
N GLY A 88 -29.95 -1.78 -4.72
CA GLY A 88 -30.78 -1.51 -5.88
C GLY A 88 -29.98 -1.00 -7.06
N ASN A 89 -30.65 -0.77 -8.19
CA ASN A 89 -30.08 -0.17 -9.38
C ASN A 89 -30.95 1.01 -9.79
N THR A 90 -30.34 2.16 -10.06
CA THR A 90 -31.03 3.31 -10.65
C THR A 90 -30.31 3.76 -11.91
N SER A 91 -31.09 4.19 -12.91
CA SER A 91 -30.51 4.78 -14.11
C SER A 91 -29.65 6.01 -13.76
N LEU A 92 -28.63 6.25 -14.57
CA LEU A 92 -27.84 7.47 -14.43
C LEU A 92 -28.67 8.69 -14.82
N THR A 93 -28.53 9.77 -14.05
CA THR A 93 -29.01 11.08 -14.46
C THR A 93 -28.15 11.62 -15.61
N THR A 94 -28.65 12.63 -16.31
CA THR A 94 -27.89 13.30 -17.38
C THR A 94 -26.58 13.91 -16.86
N GLU A 95 -26.53 14.32 -15.59
CA GLU A 95 -25.33 14.89 -14.95
C GLU A 95 -24.29 13.81 -14.61
N GLU A 96 -24.74 12.60 -14.26
CA GLU A 96 -23.86 11.45 -14.00
C GLU A 96 -23.29 10.86 -15.30
N GLN A 97 -23.98 11.07 -16.43
CA GLN A 97 -23.51 10.63 -17.74
C GLN A 97 -22.33 11.49 -18.20
N GLY A 98 -21.19 10.84 -18.44
CA GLY A 98 -19.97 11.54 -18.89
C GLY A 98 -19.21 12.25 -17.78
N ILE A 99 -19.52 11.96 -16.50
CA ILE A 99 -18.74 12.48 -15.40
C ILE A 99 -17.34 11.84 -15.36
N GLU A 100 -16.34 12.67 -15.10
CA GLU A 100 -14.96 12.21 -14.92
C GLU A 100 -14.64 12.02 -13.44
N SER A 101 -13.73 11.10 -13.18
CA SER A 101 -13.23 10.89 -11.83
C SER A 101 -12.40 12.08 -11.36
N ASN A 102 -12.49 12.38 -10.07
CA ASN A 102 -11.68 13.42 -9.44
C ASN A 102 -10.48 12.81 -8.71
N ILE A 103 -10.50 11.50 -8.45
CA ILE A 103 -9.48 10.80 -7.69
C ILE A 103 -9.38 9.32 -8.11
N TYR A 104 -8.18 8.78 -8.12
CA TYR A 104 -7.99 7.32 -8.15
C TYR A 104 -7.80 6.84 -6.72
N GLY A 105 -8.49 5.78 -6.32
CA GLY A 105 -8.35 5.29 -4.95
C GLY A 105 -8.17 3.79 -4.83
N GLY A 106 -7.40 3.22 -5.76
CA GLY A 106 -6.79 1.90 -5.66
C GLY A 106 -7.79 0.76 -5.79
N ASN A 107 -7.50 -0.33 -5.09
CA ASN A 107 -8.39 -1.50 -5.04
C ASN A 107 -9.76 -1.14 -4.46
N TRP A 108 -10.83 -1.67 -5.05
CA TRP A 108 -12.17 -1.58 -4.53
C TRP A 108 -12.23 -2.33 -3.20
N SER A 109 -12.25 -1.56 -2.11
CA SER A 109 -12.33 -2.05 -0.74
C SER A 109 -13.66 -1.65 -0.08
N LYS A 110 -13.95 -2.23 1.10
CA LYS A 110 -15.11 -1.85 1.92
C LYS A 110 -15.06 -0.36 2.34
N ASP A 111 -13.87 0.24 2.34
CA ASP A 111 -13.66 1.63 2.75
C ASP A 111 -13.94 2.61 1.59
N CYS A 112 -14.54 2.14 0.49
CA CYS A 112 -14.82 2.95 -0.70
C CYS A 112 -15.67 4.19 -0.44
N ALA A 113 -16.46 4.23 0.65
CA ALA A 113 -17.24 5.39 1.04
C ALA A 113 -16.69 6.12 2.28
N LEU A 114 -15.45 5.86 2.73
CA LEU A 114 -14.93 6.41 3.98
C LEU A 114 -14.94 7.96 4.03
N SER A 115 -14.87 8.61 2.87
CA SER A 115 -15.01 10.07 2.75
C SER A 115 -16.31 10.63 3.33
N VAL A 116 -17.46 9.92 3.22
CA VAL A 116 -18.72 10.38 3.83
C VAL A 116 -18.67 10.29 5.37
N TYR A 117 -17.97 9.29 5.90
CA TYR A 117 -17.71 9.17 7.33
C TYR A 117 -16.84 10.32 7.83
N PHE A 118 -15.74 10.63 7.14
CA PHE A 118 -14.86 11.74 7.52
C PHE A 118 -15.59 13.09 7.49
N GLU A 119 -16.40 13.34 6.46
CA GLU A 119 -17.18 14.58 6.39
C GLU A 119 -18.19 14.67 7.55
N TRP A 120 -18.88 13.57 7.85
CA TRP A 120 -19.78 13.50 9.00
C TRP A 120 -19.06 13.70 10.34
N ARG A 121 -17.88 13.09 10.53
CA ARG A 121 -17.07 13.25 11.75
C ARG A 121 -16.65 14.71 11.93
N ARG A 122 -16.14 15.36 10.88
CA ARG A 122 -15.78 16.79 10.89
C ARG A 122 -16.96 17.69 11.28
N GLN A 123 -18.16 17.36 10.83
CA GLN A 123 -19.36 18.16 11.13
C GLN A 123 -19.95 17.90 12.51
N THR A 124 -19.84 16.67 13.02
CA THR A 124 -20.56 16.26 14.25
C THR A 124 -19.68 16.25 15.50
N ASP A 125 -18.38 16.02 15.36
CA ASP A 125 -17.43 15.93 16.46
C ASP A 125 -15.99 16.12 15.92
N PRO A 126 -15.63 17.36 15.53
CA PRO A 126 -14.32 17.66 14.95
C PRO A 126 -13.16 17.40 15.91
N GLU A 127 -13.35 17.64 17.22
CA GLU A 127 -12.33 17.40 18.24
C GLU A 127 -12.07 15.90 18.41
N GLY A 128 -13.12 15.08 18.55
CA GLY A 128 -12.96 13.64 18.63
C GLY A 128 -12.42 13.03 17.34
N PHE A 129 -12.73 13.62 16.18
CA PHE A 129 -12.16 13.19 14.90
C PHE A 129 -10.67 13.51 14.81
N ALA A 130 -10.25 14.71 15.22
CA ALA A 130 -8.82 15.07 15.26
C ALA A 130 -8.03 14.12 16.17
N LEU A 131 -8.59 13.74 17.33
CA LEU A 131 -7.99 12.75 18.22
C LEU A 131 -7.96 11.33 17.63
N GLU A 132 -8.95 10.96 16.82
CA GLU A 132 -9.00 9.67 16.11
C GLU A 132 -7.87 9.60 15.07
N ILE A 133 -7.75 10.63 14.23
CA ILE A 133 -6.66 10.74 13.24
C ILE A 133 -5.30 10.76 13.94
N GLN A 134 -5.13 11.55 14.99
CA GLN A 134 -3.88 11.58 15.75
C GLN A 134 -3.51 10.19 16.29
N LYS A 135 -4.47 9.44 16.82
CA LYS A 135 -4.21 8.08 17.32
C LYS A 135 -3.84 7.11 16.21
N GLU A 136 -4.43 7.24 15.03
CA GLU A 136 -4.05 6.44 13.87
C GLU A 136 -2.63 6.78 13.40
N ASP A 137 -2.28 8.06 13.34
CA ASP A 137 -0.94 8.54 13.02
C ASP A 137 0.08 8.06 14.07
N GLU A 138 -0.24 8.16 15.36
CA GLU A 138 0.60 7.64 16.45
C GLU A 138 0.74 6.12 16.39
N ALA A 139 -0.33 5.38 16.06
CA ALA A 139 -0.28 3.93 15.90
C ALA A 139 0.56 3.53 14.68
N LEU A 140 0.46 4.28 13.58
CA LEU A 140 1.30 4.11 12.40
C LEU A 140 2.77 4.41 12.73
N ALA A 141 3.03 5.50 13.44
CA ALA A 141 4.37 5.85 13.92
C ALA A 141 4.93 4.78 14.88
N LEU A 142 4.10 4.23 15.77
CA LEU A 142 4.50 3.14 16.68
C LEU A 142 4.79 1.86 15.91
N LYS A 143 3.98 1.51 14.90
CA LYS A 143 4.26 0.39 13.99
C LYS A 143 5.60 0.59 13.29
N ASN A 144 5.86 1.80 12.80
CA ASN A 144 7.12 2.17 12.17
C ASN A 144 8.30 2.24 13.16
N SER A 145 8.03 2.32 14.47
CA SER A 145 9.06 2.32 15.52
C SER A 145 9.53 0.92 15.93
N ILE A 146 8.83 -0.14 15.49
CA ILE A 146 9.31 -1.51 15.73
C ILE A 146 10.60 -1.69 14.92
N SER A 147 11.69 -1.88 15.67
CA SER A 147 13.06 -1.93 15.13
C SER A 147 13.66 -3.34 15.20
N LYS A 148 12.81 -4.35 15.39
CA LYS A 148 13.24 -5.75 15.49
C LYS A 148 12.32 -6.67 14.68
N PRO A 149 12.89 -7.60 13.90
CA PRO A 149 12.09 -8.55 13.15
C PRO A 149 11.31 -9.47 14.09
N LYS A 150 10.12 -9.91 13.67
CA LYS A 150 9.27 -10.82 14.46
C LYS A 150 9.89 -12.21 14.50
N LYS A 151 9.79 -12.94 13.40
CA LYS A 151 10.45 -14.25 13.24
C LYS A 151 11.05 -14.33 11.85
N MET A 152 12.35 -14.56 11.80
CA MET A 152 13.13 -14.61 10.57
C MET A 152 13.22 -16.02 10.00
N LEU A 153 13.40 -16.08 8.69
CA LEU A 153 13.79 -17.28 7.98
C LEU A 153 15.26 -17.53 8.31
N ASP A 154 15.64 -18.79 8.45
CA ASP A 154 17.05 -19.10 8.67
C ASP A 154 17.91 -18.63 7.50
N GLU A 155 19.13 -18.17 7.82
CA GLU A 155 20.07 -17.59 6.85
C GLU A 155 20.29 -18.52 5.64
N LYS A 156 20.42 -19.83 5.87
CA LYS A 156 20.65 -20.80 4.79
C LYS A 156 19.50 -20.79 3.78
N ASN A 157 18.25 -20.85 4.24
CA ASN A 157 17.10 -20.84 3.35
C ASN A 157 16.88 -19.46 2.70
N PHE A 158 17.13 -18.37 3.41
CA PHE A 158 17.03 -17.02 2.85
C PHE A 158 18.01 -16.84 1.68
N TRP A 159 19.30 -17.08 1.91
CA TRP A 159 20.33 -16.93 0.87
C TRP A 159 20.18 -17.95 -0.26
N ARG A 160 19.61 -19.13 0.01
CA ARG A 160 19.26 -20.08 -1.05
C ARG A 160 18.23 -19.50 -2.02
N VAL A 161 17.20 -18.81 -1.54
CA VAL A 161 16.22 -18.16 -2.42
C VAL A 161 16.87 -17.02 -3.19
N ILE A 162 17.66 -16.16 -2.54
CA ILE A 162 18.39 -15.07 -3.21
C ILE A 162 19.38 -15.60 -4.27
N SER A 163 20.02 -16.75 -4.05
CA SER A 163 20.94 -17.35 -5.02
C SER A 163 20.28 -17.84 -6.31
N LEU A 164 18.94 -17.87 -6.37
CA LEU A 164 18.19 -18.24 -7.57
C LEU A 164 17.95 -17.06 -8.52
N LEU A 165 18.35 -15.83 -8.14
CA LEU A 165 18.28 -14.68 -9.02
C LEU A 165 19.21 -14.89 -10.23
N ASP A 166 18.64 -14.96 -11.43
CA ASP A 166 19.37 -15.28 -12.65
C ASP A 166 19.88 -14.02 -13.36
N TRP A 167 21.04 -13.54 -12.92
CA TRP A 167 21.72 -12.37 -13.48
C TRP A 167 22.21 -12.54 -14.94
N SER A 168 21.99 -13.70 -15.57
CA SER A 168 22.20 -13.85 -17.02
C SER A 168 21.04 -13.29 -17.86
N LYS A 169 19.92 -12.93 -17.22
CA LYS A 169 18.78 -12.28 -17.85
C LYS A 169 18.94 -10.76 -17.83
N GLU A 170 18.35 -10.10 -18.83
CA GLU A 170 18.32 -8.63 -18.92
C GLU A 170 17.07 -8.04 -18.26
N ASP A 171 15.96 -8.78 -18.26
CA ASP A 171 14.67 -8.36 -17.73
C ASP A 171 14.53 -8.73 -16.24
N GLU A 172 14.17 -7.78 -15.38
CA GLU A 172 14.12 -7.98 -13.93
C GLU A 172 13.08 -9.02 -13.52
N GLU A 173 11.92 -9.09 -14.21
CA GLU A 173 10.89 -10.12 -13.96
C GLU A 173 11.47 -11.53 -14.21
N ALA A 174 12.24 -11.68 -15.30
CA ALA A 174 12.94 -12.92 -15.61
C ALA A 174 14.08 -13.25 -14.63
N ILE A 175 14.77 -12.25 -14.06
CA ILE A 175 15.81 -12.46 -13.03
C ILE A 175 15.18 -13.10 -11.78
N VAL A 176 14.02 -12.61 -11.33
CA VAL A 176 13.39 -13.03 -10.06
C VAL A 176 12.53 -14.29 -10.16
N GLU A 177 12.14 -14.70 -11.38
CA GLU A 177 11.13 -15.75 -11.62
C GLU A 177 11.43 -17.06 -10.87
N ALA A 178 12.69 -17.52 -10.88
CA ALA A 178 13.09 -18.76 -10.21
C ALA A 178 13.01 -18.65 -8.68
N ALA A 179 13.40 -17.50 -8.12
CA ALA A 179 13.29 -17.23 -6.69
C ALA A 179 11.83 -17.20 -6.21
N ILE A 180 10.94 -16.55 -6.98
CA ILE A 180 9.49 -16.51 -6.71
C ILE A 180 8.89 -17.92 -6.73
N LYS A 181 9.22 -18.71 -7.76
CA LYS A 181 8.74 -20.10 -7.87
C LYS A 181 9.18 -20.94 -6.67
N GLU A 182 10.46 -20.89 -6.29
CA GLU A 182 10.95 -21.61 -5.10
C GLU A 182 10.26 -21.13 -3.82
N LEU A 183 10.17 -19.81 -3.62
CA LEU A 183 9.56 -19.24 -2.42
C LEU A 183 8.07 -19.59 -2.31
N SER A 184 7.35 -19.72 -3.42
CA SER A 184 5.93 -20.13 -3.44
C SER A 184 5.70 -21.55 -2.92
N THR A 185 6.72 -22.42 -3.00
CA THR A 185 6.68 -23.78 -2.45
C THR A 185 6.66 -23.77 -0.91
N PHE A 186 7.17 -22.71 -0.28
CA PHE A 186 7.24 -22.59 1.18
C PHE A 186 5.85 -22.43 1.78
N THR A 187 5.70 -22.73 3.08
CA THR A 187 4.44 -22.43 3.79
C THR A 187 4.22 -20.92 3.84
N ALA A 188 2.96 -20.49 3.93
CA ALA A 188 2.60 -19.05 4.03
C ALA A 188 3.36 -18.34 5.17
N TRP A 189 3.56 -19.05 6.30
CA TRP A 189 4.30 -18.52 7.44
C TRP A 189 5.80 -18.41 7.15
N LYS A 190 6.40 -19.33 6.37
CA LYS A 190 7.78 -19.19 5.91
C LYS A 190 7.99 -18.07 4.88
N ILE A 191 6.99 -17.77 4.03
CA ILE A 191 7.04 -16.59 3.14
C ILE A 191 7.07 -15.30 3.98
N ARG A 192 6.24 -15.23 5.04
CA ARG A 192 6.29 -14.11 6.00
C ARG A 192 7.65 -13.96 6.68
N HIS A 193 8.34 -15.05 6.99
CA HIS A 193 9.69 -14.88 7.52
C HIS A 193 10.74 -14.54 6.51
N PHE A 194 10.55 -14.92 5.24
CA PHE A 194 11.41 -14.43 4.18
C PHE A 194 11.29 -12.90 4.12
N GLU A 195 10.07 -12.37 4.18
CA GLU A 195 9.81 -10.94 4.29
C GLU A 195 10.50 -10.33 5.51
N GLU A 196 10.30 -10.89 6.71
CA GLU A 196 10.99 -10.42 7.92
C GLU A 196 12.52 -10.41 7.78
N THR A 197 13.09 -11.43 7.15
CA THR A 197 14.54 -11.49 6.92
C THR A 197 14.97 -10.45 5.91
N LEU A 198 14.27 -10.30 4.78
CA LEU A 198 14.57 -9.30 3.77
C LEU A 198 14.50 -7.89 4.35
N SER A 199 13.39 -7.54 5.02
CA SER A 199 13.21 -6.20 5.59
C SER A 199 14.29 -5.90 6.62
N TYR A 200 14.69 -6.89 7.43
CA TYR A 200 15.76 -6.70 8.41
C TYR A 200 17.14 -6.50 7.77
N LYS A 201 17.48 -7.22 6.69
CA LYS A 201 18.74 -7.02 5.97
C LYS A 201 18.81 -5.62 5.35
N LEU A 202 17.71 -5.15 4.77
CA LEU A 202 17.61 -3.78 4.23
C LEU A 202 17.70 -2.73 5.36
N PHE A 203 17.02 -2.96 6.49
CA PHE A 203 17.10 -2.10 7.67
C PHE A 203 18.53 -1.97 8.22
N LEU A 204 19.33 -3.05 8.19
CA LEU A 204 20.72 -3.01 8.66
C LEU A 204 21.61 -2.11 7.78
N LEU A 205 21.30 -2.00 6.49
CA LEU A 205 22.00 -1.13 5.55
C LEU A 205 21.46 0.31 5.55
N ASP A 206 20.34 0.58 6.22
CA ASP A 206 19.76 1.91 6.34
C ASP A 206 20.59 2.76 7.32
N THR A 207 21.71 3.29 6.84
CA THR A 207 22.55 4.22 7.61
C THR A 207 23.05 5.35 6.73
N GLU A 208 23.33 6.48 7.36
CA GLU A 208 23.90 7.65 6.70
C GLU A 208 25.20 7.32 5.96
N GLU A 209 26.05 6.48 6.55
CA GLU A 209 27.33 6.08 5.96
C GLU A 209 27.17 5.24 4.68
N HIS A 210 26.16 4.37 4.60
CA HIS A 210 25.85 3.65 3.36
C HIS A 210 25.22 4.59 2.33
N ALA A 211 24.35 5.50 2.78
CA ALA A 211 23.68 6.46 1.90
C ALA A 211 24.67 7.42 1.21
N LYS A 212 25.79 7.77 1.87
CA LYS A 212 26.89 8.56 1.27
C LYS A 212 27.65 7.85 0.16
N GLU A 213 27.47 6.54 0.00
CA GLU A 213 28.31 5.72 -0.89
C GLU A 213 27.54 5.12 -2.09
N ILE A 214 26.31 5.57 -2.36
CA ILE A 214 25.48 5.02 -3.46
C ILE A 214 25.77 5.59 -4.86
N GLY A 215 26.67 6.57 -5.00
CA GLY A 215 27.02 7.17 -6.29
C GLY A 215 26.39 8.54 -6.52
N GLU A 216 25.81 8.76 -7.70
CA GLU A 216 25.28 10.06 -8.16
C GLU A 216 24.30 10.69 -7.18
N TYR A 217 23.40 9.89 -6.60
CA TYR A 217 22.36 10.34 -5.67
C TYR A 217 22.75 10.18 -4.20
N CYS A 218 24.06 10.19 -3.89
CA CYS A 218 24.51 9.97 -2.53
C CYS A 218 24.01 11.03 -1.54
N PHE A 219 23.84 10.60 -0.30
CA PHE A 219 23.41 11.49 0.77
C PHE A 219 24.47 12.55 1.05
N SER A 220 24.06 13.81 0.97
CA SER A 220 24.88 14.97 1.35
C SER A 220 24.03 15.93 2.17
N GLN A 221 24.57 16.45 3.27
CA GLN A 221 23.86 17.40 4.13
C GLN A 221 23.58 18.74 3.44
N GLN A 222 24.27 19.02 2.33
CA GLN A 222 24.20 20.29 1.60
C GLN A 222 23.40 20.19 0.30
N ASP A 223 23.04 18.96 -0.11
CA ASP A 223 22.41 18.70 -1.40
C ASP A 223 21.00 18.09 -1.22
N GLN A 224 20.03 18.59 -1.99
CA GLN A 224 18.63 18.16 -1.93
C GLN A 224 18.32 17.01 -2.91
N HIS A 225 19.32 16.49 -3.64
CA HIS A 225 19.13 15.44 -4.66
C HIS A 225 19.05 14.00 -4.11
N PHE A 226 19.13 13.81 -2.79
CA PHE A 226 18.98 12.48 -2.20
C PHE A 226 17.54 11.97 -2.29
N SER A 227 17.35 10.81 -2.95
CA SER A 227 16.06 10.12 -3.01
C SER A 227 16.03 8.95 -2.01
N PRO A 228 15.12 8.96 -1.03
CA PRO A 228 14.93 7.84 -0.11
C PRO A 228 14.64 6.51 -0.82
N ASP A 229 13.91 6.56 -1.93
CA ASP A 229 13.53 5.38 -2.72
C ASP A 229 14.75 4.79 -3.46
N LEU A 230 15.55 5.64 -4.11
CA LEU A 230 16.77 5.18 -4.80
C LEU A 230 17.76 4.54 -3.82
N PHE A 231 17.86 5.09 -2.60
CA PHE A 231 18.68 4.46 -1.56
C PHE A 231 18.12 3.10 -1.10
N LEU A 232 16.80 2.94 -1.00
CA LEU A 232 16.18 1.64 -0.75
C LEU A 232 16.51 0.65 -1.88
N TYR A 233 16.45 1.09 -3.14
CA TYR A 233 16.71 0.23 -4.29
C TYR A 233 18.19 -0.16 -4.41
N ALA A 234 19.10 0.74 -4.03
CA ALA A 234 20.53 0.43 -3.91
C ALA A 234 20.80 -0.62 -2.81
N ARG A 235 20.12 -0.52 -1.66
CA ARG A 235 20.19 -1.57 -0.61
C ARG A 235 19.64 -2.91 -1.10
N CYS A 236 18.58 -2.88 -1.93
CA CYS A 236 18.05 -4.08 -2.57
C CYS A 236 19.09 -4.72 -3.50
N ALA A 237 19.78 -3.93 -4.33
CA ALA A 237 20.85 -4.45 -5.18
C ALA A 237 21.95 -5.18 -4.38
N VAL A 238 22.37 -4.61 -3.25
CA VAL A 238 23.37 -5.24 -2.35
C VAL A 238 22.89 -6.61 -1.86
N VAL A 239 21.66 -6.70 -1.34
CA VAL A 239 21.11 -7.99 -0.87
C VAL A 239 20.95 -8.97 -2.03
N ALA A 240 20.50 -8.51 -3.19
CA ALA A 240 20.26 -9.34 -4.37
C ALA A 240 21.55 -9.94 -4.96
N ARG A 241 22.70 -9.26 -4.82
CA ARG A 241 24.02 -9.82 -5.20
C ARG A 241 24.51 -10.93 -4.27
N GLY A 242 23.80 -11.18 -3.18
CA GLY A 242 23.97 -12.35 -2.33
C GLY A 242 24.79 -12.08 -1.07
N LYS A 243 25.01 -13.17 -0.33
CA LYS A 243 25.48 -13.13 1.06
C LYS A 243 26.81 -12.41 1.22
N GLU A 244 27.79 -12.75 0.38
CA GLU A 244 29.16 -12.21 0.51
C GLU A 244 29.18 -10.69 0.29
N VAL A 245 28.48 -10.22 -0.75
CA VAL A 245 28.35 -8.77 -1.04
C VAL A 245 27.64 -8.06 0.10
N PHE A 246 26.55 -8.63 0.61
CA PHE A 246 25.83 -8.07 1.75
C PHE A 246 26.72 -7.93 3.00
N GLU A 247 27.43 -9.00 3.38
CA GLU A 247 28.30 -8.99 4.56
C GLU A 247 29.47 -8.01 4.40
N ASP A 248 30.04 -7.93 3.20
CA ASP A 248 31.11 -7.00 2.86
C ASP A 248 30.67 -5.55 3.00
N VAL A 249 29.53 -5.19 2.38
CA VAL A 249 28.96 -3.83 2.43
C VAL A 249 28.55 -3.48 3.85
N LEU A 250 27.85 -4.37 4.55
CA LEU A 250 27.42 -4.15 5.92
C LEU A 250 28.59 -3.80 6.85
N SER A 251 29.76 -4.41 6.63
CA SER A 251 30.98 -4.15 7.40
C SER A 251 31.75 -2.91 6.94
N ASN A 252 31.56 -2.48 5.70
CA ASN A 252 32.29 -1.37 5.09
C ASN A 252 31.41 -0.63 4.07
N PRO A 253 30.79 0.50 4.45
CA PRO A 253 29.92 1.28 3.58
C PRO A 253 30.54 1.71 2.25
N SER A 254 31.86 1.92 2.18
CA SER A 254 32.56 2.28 0.93
C SER A 254 32.50 1.20 -0.17
N LYS A 255 32.08 -0.02 0.18
CA LYS A 255 31.84 -1.12 -0.76
C LYS A 255 30.42 -1.10 -1.37
N MET A 256 29.56 -0.14 -1.00
CA MET A 256 28.24 0.01 -1.62
C MET A 256 28.33 -0.05 -3.16
N LEU A 257 27.36 -0.71 -3.77
CA LEU A 257 27.26 -0.80 -5.22
C LEU A 257 26.81 0.57 -5.75
N LYS A 258 27.74 1.30 -6.38
CA LYS A 258 27.48 2.64 -6.89
C LYS A 258 26.58 2.56 -8.12
N ASP A 259 25.60 3.47 -8.18
CA ASP A 259 24.71 3.67 -9.33
C ASP A 259 24.04 2.35 -9.77
N THR A 260 23.69 1.49 -8.79
CA THR A 260 23.11 0.17 -9.02
C THR A 260 21.88 0.00 -8.15
N GLU A 261 20.76 -0.37 -8.76
CA GLU A 261 19.45 -0.51 -8.12
C GLU A 261 18.83 -1.87 -8.48
N PHE A 262 17.89 -2.34 -7.65
CA PHE A 262 17.13 -3.57 -7.94
C PHE A 262 15.82 -3.60 -7.12
N GLU A 263 14.88 -2.71 -7.46
CA GLU A 263 13.59 -2.55 -6.75
C GLU A 263 12.78 -3.85 -6.71
N THR A 264 12.80 -4.65 -7.78
CA THR A 264 12.02 -5.89 -7.92
C THR A 264 12.25 -6.89 -6.78
N LEU A 265 13.37 -6.79 -6.04
CA LEU A 265 13.59 -7.63 -4.87
C LEU A 265 12.44 -7.52 -3.84
N LEU A 266 11.84 -6.34 -3.71
CA LEU A 266 10.74 -6.07 -2.76
C LEU A 266 9.46 -6.85 -3.10
N SER A 267 9.28 -7.31 -4.35
CA SER A 267 8.07 -8.03 -4.76
C SER A 267 8.12 -9.54 -4.50
N LEU A 268 9.29 -10.11 -4.15
CA LEU A 268 9.48 -11.56 -4.03
C LEU A 268 8.43 -12.23 -3.13
N SER A 269 8.19 -11.68 -1.94
CA SER A 269 7.24 -12.26 -0.97
C SER A 269 5.80 -12.15 -1.46
N SER A 270 5.42 -11.00 -2.02
CA SER A 270 4.05 -10.73 -2.43
C SER A 270 3.66 -11.58 -3.64
N GLU A 271 4.55 -11.69 -4.62
CA GLU A 271 4.37 -12.52 -5.81
C GLU A 271 4.36 -14.02 -5.47
N ALA A 272 5.30 -14.49 -4.65
CA ALA A 272 5.34 -15.89 -4.22
C ALA A 272 4.09 -16.28 -3.43
N TYR A 273 3.58 -15.38 -2.60
CA TYR A 273 2.35 -15.62 -1.84
C TYR A 273 1.11 -15.59 -2.75
N TYR A 274 1.04 -14.67 -3.71
CA TYR A 274 -0.03 -14.64 -4.70
C TYR A 274 -0.05 -15.92 -5.52
N LEU A 275 1.10 -16.36 -6.03
CA LEU A 275 1.23 -17.63 -6.76
C LEU A 275 0.75 -18.83 -5.90
N LYS A 276 1.05 -18.80 -4.60
CA LYS A 276 0.64 -19.85 -3.66
C LYS A 276 -0.86 -19.83 -3.31
N LYS A 277 -1.45 -18.66 -3.13
CA LYS A 277 -2.76 -18.48 -2.47
C LYS A 277 -3.83 -17.85 -3.34
N GLY A 278 -3.46 -17.28 -4.49
CA GLY A 278 -4.35 -16.53 -5.38
C GLY A 278 -4.94 -15.27 -4.75
N LYS A 279 -4.23 -14.67 -3.78
CA LYS A 279 -4.66 -13.46 -3.05
C LYS A 279 -3.47 -12.61 -2.65
N GLU A 280 -3.73 -11.34 -2.40
CA GLU A 280 -2.73 -10.35 -1.98
C GLU A 280 -2.04 -10.74 -0.67
N PHE A 281 -0.77 -10.32 -0.56
CA PHE A 281 0.07 -10.57 0.59
C PHE A 281 -0.03 -9.41 1.58
N GLU A 282 -1.01 -9.48 2.45
CA GLU A 282 -1.16 -8.55 3.57
C GLU A 282 -0.26 -9.03 4.73
N TYR A 283 0.94 -8.46 4.84
CA TYR A 283 1.85 -8.72 5.93
C TYR A 283 2.79 -7.55 6.21
N ASP A 284 2.74 -7.04 7.44
CA ASP A 284 3.71 -6.06 7.92
C ASP A 284 4.87 -6.78 8.62
N SER A 285 6.10 -6.47 8.25
CA SER A 285 7.32 -6.94 8.93
C SER A 285 7.48 -6.30 10.32
N GLY A 286 8.40 -6.83 11.14
CA GLY A 286 8.78 -6.20 12.40
C GLY A 286 9.77 -5.04 12.25
N CYS A 287 10.49 -4.96 11.13
CA CYS A 287 11.35 -3.83 10.77
C CYS A 287 10.87 -3.23 9.45
N SER A 288 10.67 -1.92 9.41
CA SER A 288 10.48 -1.23 8.14
C SER A 288 11.79 -1.22 7.35
N TYR A 289 11.74 -1.60 6.08
CA TYR A 289 12.88 -1.45 5.16
C TYR A 289 13.01 -0.03 4.62
N GLU A 290 11.98 0.80 4.78
CA GLU A 290 11.97 2.18 4.29
C GLU A 290 13.16 2.97 4.81
N THR A 291 13.70 3.84 3.96
CA THR A 291 14.83 4.70 4.32
C THR A 291 14.50 5.55 5.55
N PHE A 292 15.51 5.75 6.41
CA PHE A 292 15.42 6.38 7.73
C PHE A 292 14.79 5.54 8.85
N SER A 293 14.24 4.36 8.57
CA SER A 293 13.64 3.50 9.60
C SER A 293 14.62 3.06 10.69
N ASN A 294 15.89 2.85 10.36
CA ASN A 294 16.95 2.60 11.32
C ASN A 294 17.45 3.93 11.91
N ARG A 295 16.62 4.52 12.79
CA ARG A 295 16.88 5.81 13.44
C ARG A 295 18.28 5.93 14.09
N LYS A 296 18.88 4.81 14.52
CA LYS A 296 20.24 4.79 15.10
C LYS A 296 21.36 4.88 14.06
N GLY A 297 21.08 4.54 12.80
CA GLY A 297 21.99 4.62 11.68
C GLY A 297 22.12 6.02 11.09
N TRP A 298 21.36 7.00 11.59
CA TRP A 298 21.29 8.37 11.08
C TRP A 298 21.61 9.39 12.18
N SER A 299 22.29 10.48 11.82
CA SER A 299 22.64 11.54 12.79
C SER A 299 21.41 12.23 13.40
N GLU A 300 21.46 12.52 14.70
CA GLU A 300 20.43 13.25 15.43
C GLU A 300 20.32 14.70 14.91
N GLY A 301 19.42 14.92 13.94
CA GLY A 301 19.21 16.24 13.33
C GLY A 301 18.39 16.22 12.03
N PHE A 302 18.25 15.06 11.38
CA PHE A 302 17.55 14.93 10.10
C PHE A 302 16.08 14.48 10.20
N LEU A 303 15.61 14.12 11.39
CA LEU A 303 14.32 13.46 11.60
C LEU A 303 13.23 14.38 12.18
N GLN A 304 13.36 15.70 12.03
CA GLN A 304 12.33 16.67 12.42
C GLN A 304 11.34 16.94 11.30
#